data_AF-A0A4S3K8G9-F1
#
_entry.id   AF-A0A4S3K8G9-F1
#
_cell.length_a   1.000
_cell.length_b   1.000
_cell.length_c   1.000
_cell.angle_alpha   90.00
_cell.angle_beta   90.00
_cell.angle_gamma   90.00
#
_symmetry.space_group_name_H-M   'P 1'
#
loop_
_entity.id
_entity.type
_entity.pdbx_description
1 polymer ?
#
loop_
_entity_poly.entity_id
_entity_poly.type
_entity_poly.pdbx_seq_one_letter_code
_entity_poly.pdbx_strand_id
1 'polypeptide(L)'
;MYTKTDPQPAGLQPGETAVALDTGETVAIACALEARDGGDVFITATARAIDADGTERLLPSGRPIASQIGHLAKPQETSDLGGLSAVQRCCLMAVLGEPTAPLWTDPIHAGLLTSSSIRVALTAAADVQNASSAADLL
;
A
#
# COMPACT_ATOMS: atom_id res chain seq x y z
N MET A 1 10.90 -5.44 -4.28
CA MET A 1 10.58 -5.42 -5.74
C MET A 1 9.18 -5.98 -5.95
N TYR A 2 8.46 -5.49 -6.96
CA TYR A 2 7.14 -6.01 -7.34
C TYR A 2 6.98 -6.05 -8.87
N THR A 3 6.05 -6.86 -9.35
CA THR A 3 5.66 -6.93 -10.76
C THR A 3 4.16 -6.79 -10.90
N LYS A 4 3.69 -6.12 -11.95
CA LYS A 4 2.26 -6.09 -12.26
C LYS A 4 1.81 -7.48 -12.70
N THR A 5 0.68 -7.96 -12.18
CA THR A 5 0.12 -9.24 -12.61
C THR A 5 -0.50 -9.12 -14.00
N ASP A 6 -0.42 -10.17 -14.80
CA ASP A 6 -1.09 -10.27 -16.09
C ASP A 6 -1.47 -11.75 -16.33
N PRO A 7 -2.76 -12.10 -16.39
CA PRO A 7 -3.93 -11.21 -16.32
C PRO A 7 -4.19 -10.63 -14.92
N GLN A 8 -4.96 -9.54 -14.88
CA GLN A 8 -5.48 -8.98 -13.63
C GLN A 8 -6.64 -9.87 -13.10
N PRO A 9 -6.70 -10.14 -11.78
CA PRO A 9 -7.81 -10.90 -11.18
C PRO A 9 -9.16 -10.20 -11.38
N ALA A 10 -10.23 -10.99 -11.51
CA ALA A 10 -11.58 -10.47 -11.76
C ALA A 10 -12.21 -9.78 -10.53
N GLY A 11 -11.79 -10.15 -9.32
CA GLY A 11 -12.30 -9.61 -8.05
C GLY A 11 -11.68 -8.29 -7.60
N LEU A 12 -10.95 -7.58 -8.48
CA LEU A 12 -10.42 -6.26 -8.17
C LEU A 12 -11.54 -5.21 -8.06
N GLN A 13 -11.38 -4.29 -7.11
CA GLN A 13 -12.25 -3.12 -6.99
C GLN A 13 -11.94 -2.09 -8.09
N PRO A 14 -12.89 -1.21 -8.44
CA PRO A 14 -12.64 -0.16 -9.43
C PRO A 14 -11.43 0.69 -9.09
N GLY A 15 -10.51 0.86 -10.05
CA GLY A 15 -9.30 1.67 -9.88
C GLY A 15 -8.13 0.93 -9.23
N GLU A 16 -8.30 -0.34 -8.87
CA GLU A 16 -7.19 -1.15 -8.36
C GLU A 16 -6.33 -1.74 -9.48
N THR A 17 -5.09 -2.07 -9.12
CA THR A 17 -4.19 -2.89 -9.91
C THR A 17 -3.56 -3.94 -9.00
N ALA A 18 -3.63 -5.20 -9.41
CA ALA A 18 -2.92 -6.28 -8.74
C ALA A 18 -1.43 -6.27 -9.12
N VAL A 19 -0.59 -6.42 -8.11
CA VAL A 19 0.84 -6.62 -8.21
C VAL A 19 1.28 -7.81 -7.38
N ALA A 20 2.23 -8.58 -7.89
CA ALA A 20 2.92 -9.63 -7.16
C ALA A 20 4.16 -9.04 -6.50
N LEU A 21 4.29 -9.27 -5.20
CA LEU A 21 5.49 -8.95 -4.43
C LEU A 21 6.54 -10.05 -4.64
N ASP A 22 7.80 -9.70 -4.51
CA ASP A 22 8.93 -10.65 -4.46
C ASP A 22 8.84 -11.69 -3.31
N THR A 23 7.99 -11.46 -2.32
CA THR A 23 7.66 -12.44 -1.28
C THR A 23 6.68 -13.52 -1.75
N GLY A 24 6.19 -13.45 -2.99
CA GLY A 24 5.17 -14.35 -3.54
C GLY A 24 3.73 -13.92 -3.26
N GLU A 25 3.55 -12.88 -2.44
CA GLU A 25 2.24 -12.35 -2.08
C GLU A 25 1.64 -11.49 -3.19
N THR A 26 0.32 -11.57 -3.38
CA THR A 26 -0.39 -10.70 -4.33
C THR A 26 -1.15 -9.63 -3.57
N VAL A 27 -1.03 -8.38 -4.00
CA VAL A 27 -1.70 -7.23 -3.40
C VAL A 27 -2.40 -6.39 -4.46
N ALA A 28 -3.58 -5.89 -4.15
CA ALA A 28 -4.24 -4.86 -4.94
C ALA A 28 -3.82 -3.48 -4.41
N ILE A 29 -3.43 -2.58 -5.32
CA ILE A 29 -3.10 -1.19 -4.99
C ILE A 29 -4.03 -0.23 -5.71
N ALA A 30 -4.35 0.90 -5.08
CA ALA A 30 -5.06 2.01 -5.69
C ALA A 30 -4.48 3.35 -5.25
N CYS A 31 -4.76 4.39 -6.04
CA CYS A 31 -4.44 5.77 -5.70
C CYS A 31 -5.63 6.68 -6.04
N ALA A 32 -6.11 7.43 -5.06
CA ALA A 32 -7.15 8.42 -5.21
C ALA A 32 -6.57 9.83 -5.00
N LEU A 33 -7.14 10.79 -5.74
CA LEU A 33 -6.78 12.20 -5.67
C LEU A 33 -8.01 13.03 -5.29
N GLU A 34 -7.85 13.92 -4.33
CA GLU A 34 -8.86 14.88 -3.92
C GLU A 34 -8.26 16.29 -3.96
N ALA A 35 -8.75 17.13 -4.88
CA ALA A 35 -8.35 18.54 -4.91
C ALA A 35 -8.84 19.27 -3.66
N ARG A 36 -7.99 20.11 -3.08
CA ARG A 36 -8.30 20.97 -1.94
C ARG A 36 -8.22 22.44 -2.34
N ASP A 37 -8.82 23.29 -1.52
CA ASP A 37 -8.73 24.74 -1.71
C ASP A 37 -7.26 25.20 -1.68
N GLY A 38 -6.91 26.18 -2.50
CA GLY A 38 -5.54 26.70 -2.59
C GLY A 38 -4.61 25.95 -3.54
N GLY A 39 -5.11 24.94 -4.27
CA GLY A 39 -4.32 24.20 -5.27
C GLY A 39 -3.55 23.01 -4.70
N ASP A 40 -3.73 22.70 -3.42
CA ASP A 40 -3.23 21.48 -2.81
C ASP A 40 -4.02 20.25 -3.31
N VAL A 41 -3.36 19.08 -3.31
CA VAL A 41 -4.00 17.81 -3.66
C VAL A 41 -3.77 16.81 -2.56
N PHE A 42 -4.83 16.25 -1.99
CA PHE A 42 -4.73 15.14 -1.07
C PHE A 42 -4.68 13.83 -1.84
N ILE A 43 -3.60 13.08 -1.65
CA ILE A 43 -3.33 11.80 -2.30
C ILE A 43 -3.55 10.72 -1.27
N THR A 44 -4.40 9.74 -1.58
CA THR A 44 -4.56 8.52 -0.78
C THR A 44 -4.09 7.34 -1.60
N ALA A 45 -3.03 6.66 -1.16
CA ALA A 45 -2.63 5.37 -1.71
C ALA A 45 -3.04 4.26 -0.75
N THR A 46 -3.54 3.16 -1.29
CA THR A 46 -3.98 1.99 -0.54
C THR A 46 -3.34 0.73 -1.09
N ALA A 47 -3.16 -0.25 -0.22
CA ALA A 47 -2.79 -1.61 -0.58
C ALA A 47 -3.61 -2.59 0.26
N ARG A 48 -4.09 -3.68 -0.35
CA ARG A 48 -4.73 -4.79 0.37
C ARG A 48 -4.21 -6.12 -0.16
N ALA A 49 -4.00 -7.09 0.74
CA ALA A 49 -3.65 -8.44 0.36
C ALA A 49 -4.86 -9.12 -0.29
N ILE A 50 -4.63 -9.84 -1.39
CA ILE A 50 -5.69 -10.49 -2.16
C ILE A 50 -5.39 -11.95 -2.45
N ASP A 51 -6.43 -12.76 -2.57
CA ASP A 51 -6.33 -14.12 -3.09
C ASP A 51 -6.29 -14.11 -4.64
N ALA A 52 -6.10 -15.28 -5.24
CA ALA A 52 -5.94 -15.43 -6.69
C ALA A 52 -7.15 -14.96 -7.50
N ASP A 53 -8.34 -14.96 -6.90
CA ASP A 53 -9.57 -14.45 -7.51
C ASP A 53 -9.76 -12.93 -7.34
N GLY A 54 -8.91 -12.27 -6.54
CA GLY A 54 -8.95 -10.84 -6.22
C GLY A 54 -9.70 -10.49 -4.92
N THR A 55 -10.26 -11.49 -4.23
CA THR A 55 -10.94 -11.28 -2.95
C THR A 55 -9.96 -10.90 -1.83
N GLU A 56 -10.46 -10.21 -0.80
CA GLU A 56 -9.64 -9.72 0.30
C GLU A 56 -9.18 -10.84 1.22
N ARG A 57 -7.87 -10.87 1.51
CA ARG A 57 -7.34 -11.70 2.58
C ARG A 57 -7.61 -11.07 3.94
N LEU A 58 -8.17 -11.87 4.85
CA LEU A 58 -8.59 -11.41 6.17
C LEU A 58 -7.68 -11.99 7.27
N LEU A 59 -7.52 -11.21 8.33
CA LEU A 59 -7.02 -11.67 9.62
C LEU A 59 -8.05 -12.62 10.28
N PRO A 60 -7.65 -13.43 11.29
CA PRO A 60 -8.59 -14.23 12.08
C PRO A 60 -9.73 -13.43 12.73
N SER A 61 -9.51 -12.12 12.94
CA SER A 61 -10.54 -11.20 13.44
C SER A 61 -11.60 -10.81 12.39
N GLY A 62 -11.48 -11.29 11.15
CA GLY A 62 -12.33 -10.90 10.02
C GLY A 62 -11.96 -9.55 9.39
N ARG A 63 -10.90 -8.89 9.86
CA ARG A 63 -10.44 -7.61 9.30
C ARG A 63 -9.53 -7.83 8.08
N PRO A 64 -9.64 -7.02 7.01
CA PRO A 64 -8.71 -7.09 5.88
C PRO A 64 -7.26 -6.82 6.27
N ILE A 65 -6.34 -7.53 5.64
CA ILE A 65 -4.91 -7.20 5.67
C ILE A 65 -4.68 -6.08 4.67
N ALA A 66 -4.61 -4.84 5.14
CA ALA A 66 -4.52 -3.65 4.31
C ALA A 66 -3.60 -2.59 4.93
N SER A 67 -3.11 -1.69 4.10
CA SER A 67 -2.35 -0.51 4.48
C SER A 67 -2.74 0.70 3.63
N GLN A 68 -2.43 1.89 4.14
CA GLN A 68 -2.71 3.14 3.44
C GLN A 68 -1.73 4.23 3.83
N ILE A 69 -1.56 5.21 2.95
CA ILE A 69 -0.92 6.48 3.27
C ILE A 69 -1.73 7.63 2.66
N GLY A 70 -1.88 8.69 3.45
CA GLY A 70 -2.44 9.96 3.01
C GLY A 70 -1.34 11.01 2.96
N HIS A 71 -1.24 11.76 1.86
CA HIS A 71 -0.25 12.82 1.69
C HIS A 71 -0.89 14.06 1.07
N LEU A 72 -0.68 15.22 1.69
CA LEU A 72 -1.12 16.50 1.13
C LEU A 72 0.00 17.08 0.27
N ALA A 73 -0.12 16.91 -1.04
CA ALA A 73 0.82 17.43 -2.01
C ALA A 73 0.60 18.93 -2.20
N LYS A 74 1.65 19.70 -1.92
CA LYS A 74 1.66 21.15 -2.16
C LYS A 74 2.07 21.45 -3.61
N PRO A 75 1.65 22.59 -4.19
CA PRO A 75 2.07 22.99 -5.54
C PRO A 75 3.59 22.99 -5.73
N GLN A 76 4.35 23.47 -4.73
CA GLN A 76 5.80 23.51 -4.79
C GLN A 76 6.42 22.10 -4.89
N GLU A 77 5.99 21.18 -4.04
CA GLU A 77 6.46 19.78 -4.06
C GLU A 77 6.12 19.12 -5.40
N THR A 78 4.90 19.34 -5.89
CA THR A 78 4.47 18.84 -7.19
C THR A 78 5.36 19.36 -8.32
N SER A 79 5.75 20.63 -8.27
CA SER A 79 6.68 21.23 -9.23
C SER A 79 8.08 20.65 -9.11
N ASP A 80 8.62 20.55 -7.89
CA ASP A 80 9.99 20.09 -7.62
C ASP A 80 10.21 18.64 -8.06
N LEU A 81 9.18 17.81 -7.98
CA LEU A 81 9.23 16.40 -8.34
C LEU A 81 8.89 16.11 -9.81
N GLY A 82 8.56 17.13 -10.60
CA GLY A 82 8.21 16.97 -12.01
C GLY A 82 6.76 16.55 -12.27
N GLY A 83 5.86 16.79 -11.31
CA GLY A 83 4.42 16.67 -11.47
C GLY A 83 3.74 15.74 -10.45
N LEU A 84 2.41 15.79 -10.44
CA LEU A 84 1.59 15.07 -9.46
C LEU A 84 1.77 13.56 -9.54
N SER A 85 2.00 13.04 -10.75
CA SER A 85 2.24 11.61 -10.99
C SER A 85 3.50 11.09 -10.28
N ALA A 86 4.52 11.93 -10.09
CA ALA A 86 5.71 11.55 -9.33
C ALA A 86 5.39 11.40 -7.84
N VAL A 87 4.62 12.33 -7.27
CA VAL A 87 4.15 12.28 -5.87
C VAL A 87 3.24 11.06 -5.65
N GLN A 88 2.31 10.79 -6.57
CA GLN A 88 1.45 9.60 -6.54
C GLN A 88 2.26 8.32 -6.55
N ARG A 89 3.29 8.24 -7.41
CA ARG A 89 4.19 7.09 -7.45
C ARG A 89 4.88 6.89 -6.10
N CYS A 90 5.42 7.94 -5.48
CA CYS A 90 6.03 7.84 -4.16
C CYS A 90 5.04 7.33 -3.11
N CYS A 91 3.77 7.77 -3.13
CA CYS A 91 2.72 7.27 -2.24
C CYS A 91 2.44 5.77 -2.47
N LEU A 92 2.35 5.33 -3.73
CA LEU A 92 2.19 3.92 -4.07
C LEU A 92 3.41 3.08 -3.64
N MET A 93 4.61 3.62 -3.77
CA MET A 93 5.84 2.94 -3.32
C MET A 93 5.84 2.80 -1.80
N ALA A 94 5.39 3.83 -1.07
CA ALA A 94 5.30 3.79 0.38
C ALA A 94 4.37 2.66 0.85
N VAL A 95 3.18 2.51 0.26
CA VAL A 95 2.26 1.43 0.64
C VAL A 95 2.76 0.04 0.26
N LEU A 96 3.59 -0.08 -0.79
CA LEU A 96 4.25 -1.33 -1.14
C LEU A 96 5.49 -1.62 -0.27
N GLY A 97 5.96 -0.67 0.53
CA GLY A 97 7.21 -0.78 1.27
C GLY A 97 8.46 -0.72 0.37
N GLU A 98 8.37 -0.04 -0.76
CA GLU A 98 9.46 0.19 -1.71
C GLU A 98 10.10 1.58 -1.49
N PRO A 99 11.33 1.84 -2.00
CA PRO A 99 11.96 3.15 -1.88
C PRO A 99 11.11 4.28 -2.48
N THR A 100 10.96 5.37 -1.72
CA THR A 100 10.05 6.48 -2.06
C THR A 100 10.75 7.71 -2.63
N ALA A 101 12.04 7.62 -2.93
CA ALA A 101 12.81 8.75 -3.42
C ALA A 101 12.16 9.40 -4.67
N PRO A 102 12.14 10.74 -4.76
CA PRO A 102 12.84 11.67 -3.86
C PRO A 102 12.07 12.05 -2.59
N LEU A 103 10.83 11.58 -2.38
CA LEU A 103 10.09 11.85 -1.13
C LEU A 103 10.57 10.96 0.02
N TRP A 104 10.40 11.50 1.22
CA TRP A 104 10.58 10.78 2.49
C TRP A 104 11.92 10.05 2.62
N THR A 105 12.99 10.65 2.09
CA THR A 105 14.36 10.12 2.19
C THR A 105 15.00 10.38 3.55
N ASP A 106 14.49 11.36 4.30
CA ASP A 106 14.95 11.66 5.66
C ASP A 106 14.50 10.57 6.65
N PRO A 107 15.39 10.06 7.52
CA PRO A 107 15.08 9.07 8.56
C PRO A 107 13.89 9.40 9.47
N ILE A 108 13.52 10.68 9.63
CA ILE A 108 12.35 11.10 10.41
C ILE A 108 11.05 10.45 9.89
N HIS A 109 10.99 10.08 8.61
CA HIS A 109 9.81 9.45 8.01
C HIS A 109 9.80 7.92 8.16
N ALA A 110 10.84 7.29 8.72
CA ALA A 110 10.95 5.84 8.80
C ALA A 110 9.75 5.18 9.51
N GLY A 111 9.25 5.80 10.58
CA GLY A 111 8.06 5.31 11.30
C GLY A 111 6.79 5.34 10.44
N LEU A 112 6.57 6.42 9.70
CA LEU A 112 5.44 6.58 8.77
C LEU A 112 5.51 5.55 7.64
N LEU A 113 6.68 5.39 7.02
CA LEU A 113 6.88 4.44 5.93
C LEU A 113 6.70 2.99 6.40
N THR A 114 7.19 2.68 7.60
CA THR A 114 7.00 1.36 8.21
C THR A 114 5.52 1.06 8.47
N SER A 115 4.77 2.01 9.05
CA SER A 115 3.35 1.80 9.35
C SER A 115 2.45 1.76 8.10
N SER A 116 2.89 2.36 7.00
CA SER A 116 2.13 2.39 5.74
C SER A 116 2.40 1.18 4.84
N SER A 117 3.44 0.40 5.12
CA SER A 117 3.89 -0.72 4.28
C SER A 117 3.01 -1.96 4.42
N ILE A 118 2.45 -2.44 3.29
CA ILE A 118 1.68 -3.69 3.22
C ILE A 118 2.55 -4.90 3.57
N ARG A 119 3.86 -4.85 3.32
CA ARG A 119 4.79 -5.92 3.67
C ARG A 119 4.86 -6.11 5.19
N VAL A 120 4.92 -5.00 5.92
CA VAL A 120 4.91 -5.02 7.40
C VAL A 120 3.58 -5.58 7.90
N ALA A 121 2.45 -5.16 7.29
CA ALA A 121 1.13 -5.69 7.64
C ALA A 121 1.00 -7.20 7.37
N LEU A 122 1.54 -7.69 6.24
CA LEU A 122 1.58 -9.11 5.88
C LEU A 122 2.42 -9.92 6.87
N THR A 123 3.61 -9.44 7.25
CA THR A 123 4.44 -10.09 8.27
C THR A 123 3.71 -10.16 9.60
N ALA A 124 3.11 -9.06 10.06
CA ALA A 124 2.33 -9.05 11.30
C ALA A 124 1.12 -10.00 11.24
N ALA A 125 0.47 -10.11 10.08
CA ALA A 125 -0.64 -11.04 9.89
C ALA A 125 -0.21 -12.51 10.02
N ALA A 126 0.95 -12.86 9.46
CA ALA A 126 1.51 -14.21 9.58
C ALA A 126 1.83 -14.56 11.04
N ASP A 127 2.38 -13.62 11.81
CA ASP A 127 2.68 -13.82 13.24
C ASP A 127 1.40 -14.07 14.06
N VAL A 128 0.33 -13.31 13.79
CA VAL A 128 -0.98 -13.50 14.44
C VAL A 128 -1.58 -14.86 14.11
N GLN A 129 -1.50 -15.30 12.85
CA GLN A 129 -2.00 -16.60 12.43
C GLN A 129 -1.24 -17.76 13.12
N ASN A 130 0.08 -17.65 13.23
CA ASN A 130 0.91 -18.64 13.91
C ASN A 130 0.64 -18.70 15.43
N ALA A 131 0.39 -17.56 16.07
CA ALA A 131 0.04 -17.53 17.49
C ALA A 131 -1.34 -18.15 17.76
N SER A 132 -2.32 -17.93 16.87
CA SER A 132 -3.66 -18.51 17.00
C SER A 132 -3.65 -20.03 16.86
N SER A 133 -2.91 -20.57 15.89
CA SER A 133 -2.85 -22.02 15.66
C SER A 133 -2.13 -22.78 16.77
N ALA A 134 -1.17 -22.14 17.46
CA ALA A 134 -0.52 -22.70 18.64
C ALA A 134 -1.46 -22.77 19.86
N ALA A 135 -2.41 -21.84 19.99
CA ALA A 135 -3.37 -21.81 21.09
C ALA A 135 -4.43 -22.91 20.99
N ASP A 136 -4.79 -23.35 19.77
CA ASP A 136 -5.77 -24.42 19.53
C ASP A 136 -5.24 -25.84 19.79
N LEU A 137 -3.93 -25.99 20.05
CA LEU A 137 -3.25 -27.26 20.30
C LEU A 137 -3.00 -27.55 21.80
N LEU A 138 -3.50 -26.69 22.69
CA LEU A 138 -3.39 -26.81 24.16
C LEU A 138 -4.75 -27.09 24.80
#